data_AF-A0A959HGK9-F1
#
_entry.id   AF-A0A959HGK9-F1
#
_cell.length_a   1.000
_cell.length_b   1.000
_cell.length_c   1.000
_cell.angle_alpha   90.00
_cell.angle_beta   90.00
_cell.angle_gamma   90.00
#
_symmetry.space_group_name_H-M   'P 1'
#
loop_
_entity.id
_entity.type
_entity.pdbx_description
1 polymer ?
#
loop_
_entity_poly.entity_id
_entity_poly.type
_entity_poly.pdbx_seq_one_letter_code
_entity_poly.pdbx_strand_id
1 'polypeptide(L)'
;MADAYIFPADTPVSEARKEWFRSFGFELKPWPGTMVAPRAQAILIAVPVRCSNRQFVLPEGVWKLYLTKINPMVRLIQIGLRYDQVGPNYMHWFNPPEDFRAFWEKSKPVSELTFSFPMGFITLETLWKRFWDGHDKGGFYHYFVQAKMPVQVALDNLSAKPENVESEKSFLRNIGLAGYLQDCQKQWGQYQPYWEASPFTKEMALLQTKLKQFELDLSGQDNCPSFLEKLSSLQENITSITSIVDSVAPYFKT
;
A
#
# COMPACT_ATOMS: atom_id res chain seq x y z
N MET A 1 12.95 28.79 -0.57
CA MET A 1 13.08 27.69 -1.54
C MET A 1 11.92 26.75 -1.30
N ALA A 2 11.27 26.27 -2.36
CA ALA A 2 10.12 25.38 -2.27
C ALA A 2 10.57 23.91 -2.20
N ASP A 3 9.89 23.10 -1.41
CA ASP A 3 10.17 21.66 -1.33
C ASP A 3 9.43 20.88 -2.43
N ALA A 4 10.21 20.14 -3.22
CA ALA A 4 9.71 19.14 -4.16
C ALA A 4 10.21 17.75 -3.71
N TYR A 5 9.33 16.75 -3.69
CA TYR A 5 9.68 15.40 -3.27
C TYR A 5 9.65 14.43 -4.44
N ILE A 6 10.65 13.55 -4.57
CA ILE A 6 10.68 12.50 -5.59
C ILE A 6 10.36 11.13 -4.99
N PHE A 7 9.55 10.37 -5.73
CA PHE A 7 9.16 9.00 -5.43
C PHE A 7 9.37 8.11 -6.67
N PRO A 8 9.86 6.86 -6.54
CA PRO A 8 10.40 6.23 -5.32
C PRO A 8 11.57 7.01 -4.69
N ALA A 9 11.73 6.91 -3.38
CA ALA A 9 12.73 7.70 -2.64
C ALA A 9 14.18 7.37 -3.03
N ASP A 10 14.41 6.16 -3.53
CA ASP A 10 15.67 5.64 -4.04
C ASP A 10 15.90 5.93 -5.54
N THR A 11 15.00 6.69 -6.19
CA THR A 11 15.19 7.10 -7.58
C THR A 11 16.52 7.82 -7.74
N PRO A 12 17.44 7.34 -8.59
CA PRO A 12 18.73 7.97 -8.77
C PRO A 12 18.56 9.34 -9.45
N VAL A 13 18.95 10.40 -8.76
CA VAL A 13 18.94 11.78 -9.28
C VAL A 13 20.36 12.32 -9.33
N SER A 14 20.83 12.67 -10.52
CA SER A 14 22.16 13.28 -10.71
C SER A 14 22.25 14.67 -10.08
N GLU A 15 23.45 15.10 -9.67
CA GLU A 15 23.64 16.46 -9.14
C GLU A 15 23.26 17.54 -10.14
N ALA A 16 23.53 17.33 -11.43
CA ALA A 16 23.09 18.25 -12.49
C ALA A 16 21.57 18.44 -12.50
N ARG A 17 20.80 17.38 -12.24
CA ARG A 17 19.33 17.48 -12.15
C ARG A 17 18.90 18.20 -10.88
N LYS A 18 19.53 17.92 -9.74
CA LYS A 18 19.24 18.63 -8.49
C LYS A 18 19.51 20.13 -8.66
N GLU A 19 20.62 20.49 -9.28
CA GLU A 19 20.97 21.88 -9.56
C GLU A 19 20.00 22.54 -10.53
N TRP A 20 19.56 21.81 -11.55
CA TRP A 20 18.49 22.27 -12.44
C TRP A 20 17.20 22.58 -11.67
N PHE A 21 16.76 21.76 -10.70
CA PHE A 21 15.61 22.13 -9.85
C PHE A 21 15.88 23.36 -8.96
N ARG A 22 17.09 23.46 -8.40
CA ARG A 22 17.49 24.60 -7.54
C ARG A 22 17.49 25.92 -8.29
N SER A 23 17.89 25.93 -9.56
CA SER A 23 17.89 27.15 -10.38
C SER A 23 16.47 27.72 -10.59
N PHE A 24 15.43 26.89 -10.44
CA PHE A 24 14.03 27.32 -10.45
C PHE A 24 13.41 27.50 -9.05
N GLY A 25 14.23 27.47 -8.00
CA GLY A 25 13.80 27.71 -6.61
C GLY A 25 13.21 26.50 -5.90
N PHE A 26 13.43 25.29 -6.42
CA PHE A 26 12.99 24.04 -5.79
C PHE A 26 14.15 23.25 -5.21
N GLU A 27 13.96 22.73 -4.00
CA GLU A 27 14.86 21.75 -3.41
C GLU A 27 14.25 20.36 -3.61
N LEU A 28 14.89 19.54 -4.44
CA LEU A 28 14.44 18.17 -4.70
C LEU A 28 14.93 17.21 -3.62
N LYS A 29 13.99 16.59 -2.90
CA LYS A 29 14.24 15.70 -1.77
C LYS A 29 13.65 14.31 -2.02
N PRO A 30 14.25 13.22 -1.52
CA PRO A 30 13.59 11.92 -1.49
C PRO A 30 12.27 11.98 -0.71
N TRP A 31 11.24 11.27 -1.16
CA TRP A 31 9.98 11.15 -0.42
C TRP A 31 10.20 10.45 0.93
N PRO A 32 10.00 11.14 2.07
CA PRO A 32 10.25 10.56 3.40
C PRO A 32 9.01 9.88 3.99
N GLY A 33 7.92 9.75 3.22
CA GLY A 33 6.62 9.24 3.67
C GLY A 33 5.55 10.33 3.84
N THR A 34 4.37 9.90 4.31
CA THR A 34 3.13 10.71 4.39
C THR A 34 3.25 12.03 5.17
N MET A 35 4.19 12.14 6.13
CA MET A 35 4.32 13.28 7.04
C MET A 35 4.61 14.62 6.36
N VAL A 36 5.20 14.62 5.16
CA VAL A 36 5.55 15.86 4.44
C VAL A 36 4.48 16.29 3.44
N ALA A 37 3.48 15.44 3.18
CA ALA A 37 2.41 15.72 2.22
C ALA A 37 1.69 17.07 2.47
N PRO A 38 1.37 17.47 3.73
CA PRO A 38 0.65 18.73 3.97
C PRO A 38 1.41 20.00 3.59
N ARG A 39 2.74 19.93 3.47
CA ARG A 39 3.62 21.08 3.19
C ARG A 39 4.33 21.01 1.84
N ALA A 40 4.22 19.89 1.14
CA ALA A 40 4.84 19.71 -0.17
C ALA A 40 4.22 20.67 -1.19
N GLN A 41 5.05 21.29 -2.03
CA GLN A 41 4.55 22.05 -3.18
C GLN A 41 4.44 21.16 -4.42
N ALA A 42 5.37 20.23 -4.58
CA ALA A 42 5.40 19.28 -5.67
C ALA A 42 5.73 17.87 -5.17
N ILE A 43 5.12 16.88 -5.81
CA ILE A 43 5.49 15.48 -5.66
C ILE A 43 5.71 14.93 -7.06
N LEU A 44 6.93 14.43 -7.29
CA LEU A 44 7.42 13.89 -8.53
C LEU A 44 7.36 12.37 -8.41
N ILE A 45 6.52 11.71 -9.20
CA ILE A 45 6.42 10.24 -9.22
C ILE A 45 7.03 9.72 -10.52
N ALA A 46 8.07 8.92 -10.40
CA ALA A 46 8.65 8.17 -11.51
C ALA A 46 7.69 7.05 -11.92
N VAL A 47 7.21 7.09 -13.16
CA VAL A 47 6.16 6.19 -13.65
C VAL A 47 6.56 5.52 -14.98
N PRO A 48 6.25 4.22 -15.15
CA PRO A 48 5.65 3.34 -14.15
C PRO A 48 6.65 2.94 -13.05
N VAL A 49 6.15 2.60 -11.86
CA VAL A 49 7.00 2.13 -10.75
C VAL A 49 7.28 0.65 -10.95
N ARG A 50 8.56 0.27 -10.89
CA ARG A 50 8.98 -1.14 -10.93
C ARG A 50 8.76 -1.78 -9.56
N CYS A 51 7.95 -2.83 -9.51
CA CYS A 51 7.64 -3.54 -8.27
C CYS A 51 8.41 -4.86 -8.16
N SER A 52 8.68 -5.52 -9.29
CA SER A 52 9.46 -6.77 -9.28
C SER A 52 10.16 -7.01 -10.62
N ASN A 53 10.64 -8.23 -10.88
CA ASN A 53 11.17 -8.62 -12.17
C ASN A 53 10.08 -8.55 -13.25
N ARG A 54 10.20 -7.56 -14.14
CA ARG A 54 9.29 -7.29 -15.26
C ARG A 54 7.85 -6.91 -14.86
N GLN A 55 7.60 -6.60 -13.59
CA GLN A 55 6.30 -6.11 -13.13
C GLN A 55 6.36 -4.63 -12.78
N PHE A 56 5.39 -3.89 -13.29
CA PHE A 56 5.29 -2.45 -13.18
C PHE A 56 3.87 -2.04 -12.82
N VAL A 57 3.72 -0.93 -12.10
CA VAL A 57 2.42 -0.39 -11.71
C VAL A 57 2.35 1.11 -11.96
N LEU A 58 1.14 1.58 -12.24
CA LEU A 58 0.76 2.98 -12.29
C LEU A 58 0.10 3.36 -10.95
N PRO A 59 0.80 4.07 -10.05
CA PRO A 59 0.29 4.40 -8.72
C PRO A 59 -0.46 5.74 -8.65
N GLU A 60 -0.50 6.50 -9.75
CA GLU A 60 -0.84 7.92 -9.74
C GLU A 60 -2.27 8.20 -9.28
N GLY A 61 -3.21 7.30 -9.56
CA GLY A 61 -4.60 7.45 -9.11
C GLY A 61 -4.71 7.44 -7.59
N VAL A 62 -4.08 6.48 -6.93
CA VAL A 62 -3.99 6.39 -5.46
C VAL A 62 -3.30 7.61 -4.87
N TRP A 63 -2.18 8.04 -5.46
CA TRP A 63 -1.49 9.25 -5.02
C TRP A 63 -2.36 10.50 -5.15
N LYS A 64 -3.09 10.66 -6.26
CA LYS A 64 -4.05 11.77 -6.40
C LYS A 64 -5.13 11.72 -5.35
N LEU A 65 -5.74 10.57 -5.09
CA LEU A 65 -6.80 10.45 -4.09
C LEU A 65 -6.27 10.79 -2.68
N TYR A 66 -5.07 10.33 -2.35
CA TYR A 66 -4.40 10.68 -1.09
C TYR A 66 -4.15 12.18 -0.99
N LEU A 67 -3.47 12.75 -1.98
CA LEU A 67 -3.06 14.16 -1.95
C LEU A 67 -4.24 15.12 -2.05
N THR A 68 -5.32 14.76 -2.76
CA THR A 68 -6.53 15.58 -2.81
C THR A 68 -7.13 15.78 -1.42
N LYS A 69 -7.04 14.79 -0.52
CA LYS A 69 -7.54 14.93 0.85
C LYS A 69 -6.58 15.71 1.76
N ILE A 70 -5.27 15.51 1.59
CA ILE A 70 -4.26 16.05 2.52
C ILE A 70 -3.76 17.43 2.11
N ASN A 71 -3.58 17.67 0.82
CA ASN A 71 -3.08 18.92 0.26
C ASN A 71 -3.56 19.07 -1.20
N PRO A 72 -4.81 19.54 -1.41
CA PRO A 72 -5.42 19.58 -2.76
C PRO A 72 -4.71 20.53 -3.74
N MET A 73 -3.82 21.39 -3.25
CA MET A 73 -3.06 22.38 -4.04
C MET A 73 -1.68 21.86 -4.47
N VAL A 74 -1.21 20.73 -3.94
CA VAL A 74 0.07 20.16 -4.36
C VAL A 74 0.03 19.79 -5.85
N ARG A 75 1.14 19.99 -6.54
CA ARG A 75 1.30 19.52 -7.92
C ARG A 75 1.87 18.12 -7.91
N LEU A 76 1.04 17.15 -8.30
CA LEU A 76 1.49 15.79 -8.58
C LEU A 76 2.04 15.74 -10.00
N ILE A 77 3.35 15.61 -10.15
CA ILE A 77 4.08 15.58 -11.42
C ILE A 77 4.48 14.14 -11.75
N GLN A 78 4.00 13.62 -12.86
CA GLN A 78 4.44 12.35 -13.42
C GLN A 78 5.77 12.54 -14.13
N ILE A 79 6.75 11.67 -13.87
CA ILE A 79 7.99 11.64 -14.63
C ILE A 79 8.16 10.28 -15.29
N GLY A 80 8.21 10.27 -16.61
CA GLY A 80 8.25 9.02 -17.37
C GLY A 80 9.10 9.10 -18.63
N LEU A 81 9.10 8.01 -19.39
CA LEU A 81 9.83 7.84 -20.66
C LEU A 81 8.91 7.79 -21.87
N ARG A 82 7.64 8.10 -21.66
CA ARG A 82 6.59 8.03 -22.68
C ARG A 82 6.54 9.33 -23.45
N TYR A 83 6.81 9.25 -24.75
CA TYR A 83 6.71 10.40 -25.65
C TYR A 83 5.26 10.72 -26.05
N ASP A 84 4.38 9.73 -25.98
CA ASP A 84 2.95 9.84 -26.30
C ASP A 84 2.10 10.41 -25.15
N GLN A 85 2.66 10.48 -23.94
CA GLN A 85 1.98 11.03 -22.79
C GLN A 85 2.13 12.56 -22.80
N VAL A 86 1.00 13.24 -22.95
CA VAL A 86 0.93 14.70 -23.01
C VAL A 86 -0.01 15.17 -21.90
N GLY A 87 0.45 16.10 -21.07
CA GLY A 87 -0.37 16.64 -19.99
C GLY A 87 0.34 17.75 -19.23
N PRO A 88 -0.41 18.61 -18.53
CA PRO A 88 0.15 19.76 -17.80
C PRO A 88 1.11 19.34 -16.68
N ASN A 89 0.98 18.10 -16.19
CA ASN A 89 1.74 17.57 -15.07
C ASN A 89 2.62 16.37 -15.47
N TYR A 90 2.89 16.19 -16.76
CA TYR A 90 3.80 15.16 -17.23
C TYR A 90 5.13 15.78 -17.65
N MET A 91 6.22 15.27 -17.07
CA MET A 91 7.58 15.65 -17.42
C MET A 91 8.29 14.44 -18.03
N HIS A 92 8.84 14.58 -19.24
CA HIS A 92 9.64 13.53 -19.83
C HIS A 92 11.04 13.50 -19.19
N TRP A 93 11.50 12.34 -18.74
CA TRP A 93 12.77 12.25 -17.98
C TRP A 93 13.98 12.67 -18.81
N PHE A 94 14.07 12.21 -20.07
CA PHE A 94 15.21 12.53 -20.95
C PHE A 94 15.04 13.82 -21.75
N ASN A 95 13.85 14.42 -21.69
CA ASN A 95 13.56 15.67 -22.38
C ASN A 95 12.82 16.60 -21.40
N PRO A 96 13.51 17.04 -20.33
CA PRO A 96 12.90 17.95 -19.37
C PRO A 96 12.46 19.25 -20.07
N PRO A 97 11.47 19.98 -19.53
CA PRO A 97 11.11 21.28 -20.07
C PRO A 97 12.33 22.21 -20.03
N GLU A 98 12.59 22.93 -21.11
CA GLU A 98 13.67 23.93 -21.14
C GLU A 98 13.39 25.07 -20.14
N ASP A 99 12.11 25.45 -20.01
CA ASP A 99 11.61 26.41 -19.03
C ASP A 99 10.70 25.70 -18.00
N PHE A 100 11.27 25.39 -16.84
CA PHE A 100 10.52 24.78 -15.75
C PHE A 100 9.48 25.73 -15.14
N ARG A 101 9.69 27.05 -15.18
CA ARG A 101 8.70 28.01 -14.66
C ARG A 101 7.45 27.98 -15.53
N ALA A 102 7.61 28.01 -16.85
CA ALA A 102 6.49 27.87 -17.78
C ALA A 102 5.77 26.51 -17.63
N PHE A 103 6.52 25.42 -17.40
CA PHE A 103 5.93 24.11 -17.07
C PHE A 103 5.12 24.17 -15.76
N TRP A 104 5.66 24.79 -14.71
CA TRP A 104 5.04 24.91 -13.40
C TRP A 104 3.75 25.74 -13.42
N GLU A 105 3.75 26.84 -14.18
CA GLU A 105 2.57 27.69 -14.39
C GLU A 105 1.44 26.94 -15.09
N LYS A 106 1.77 26.06 -16.04
CA LYS A 106 0.82 25.20 -16.73
C LYS A 106 0.38 23.98 -15.91
N SER A 107 1.21 23.57 -14.94
CA SER A 107 0.93 22.44 -14.07
C SER A 107 -0.25 22.73 -13.15
N LYS A 108 -1.20 21.80 -13.11
CA LYS A 108 -2.43 21.88 -12.32
C LYS A 108 -2.24 21.31 -10.90
N PRO A 109 -2.98 21.84 -9.91
CA PRO A 109 -3.08 21.21 -8.60
C PRO A 109 -3.72 19.83 -8.70
N VAL A 110 -3.39 18.93 -7.77
CA VAL A 110 -3.81 17.52 -7.81
C VAL A 110 -5.33 17.32 -7.83
N SER A 111 -6.06 18.25 -7.18
CA SER A 111 -7.52 18.26 -7.17
C SER A 111 -8.16 18.46 -8.55
N GLU A 112 -7.45 19.12 -9.47
CA GLU A 112 -7.90 19.38 -10.84
C GLU A 112 -7.33 18.37 -11.87
N LEU A 113 -6.49 17.44 -11.43
CA LEU A 113 -5.88 16.46 -12.34
C LEU A 113 -6.86 15.38 -12.75
N THR A 114 -6.87 15.08 -14.05
CA THR A 114 -7.53 13.90 -14.60
C THR A 114 -6.46 13.00 -15.19
N PHE A 115 -6.38 11.75 -14.72
CA PHE A 115 -5.48 10.76 -15.29
C PHE A 115 -6.22 9.90 -16.31
N SER A 116 -5.61 9.74 -17.47
CA SER A 116 -5.97 8.72 -18.44
C SER A 116 -4.92 7.62 -18.38
N PHE A 117 -5.30 6.45 -17.88
CA PHE A 117 -4.40 5.29 -17.85
C PHE A 117 -4.40 4.61 -19.22
N PRO A 118 -3.23 4.27 -19.79
CA PRO A 118 -3.18 3.55 -21.05
C PRO A 118 -3.71 2.14 -20.87
N MET A 119 -4.37 1.61 -21.90
CA MET A 119 -4.80 0.21 -21.89
C MET A 119 -3.59 -0.73 -21.72
N GLY A 120 -3.76 -1.77 -20.90
CA GLY A 120 -2.75 -2.81 -20.67
C GLY A 120 -1.79 -2.56 -19.50
N PHE A 121 -1.82 -1.38 -18.87
CA PHE A 121 -1.06 -1.15 -17.64
C PHE A 121 -1.85 -1.57 -16.40
N ILE A 122 -1.13 -2.12 -15.42
CA ILE A 122 -1.69 -2.47 -14.11
C ILE A 122 -1.68 -1.21 -13.25
N THR A 123 -2.83 -0.88 -12.66
CA THR A 123 -2.95 0.20 -11.67
C THR A 123 -3.07 -0.38 -10.27
N LEU A 124 -2.77 0.42 -9.25
CA LEU A 124 -2.90 -0.01 -7.85
C LEU A 124 -4.36 -0.33 -7.47
N GLU A 125 -5.33 0.39 -8.04
CA GLU A 125 -6.76 0.15 -7.84
C GLU A 125 -7.19 -1.20 -8.41
N THR A 126 -6.62 -1.60 -9.56
CA THR A 126 -6.87 -2.92 -10.15
C THR A 126 -6.30 -4.03 -9.27
N LEU A 127 -5.11 -3.83 -8.71
CA LEU A 127 -4.51 -4.76 -7.76
C LEU A 127 -5.32 -4.83 -6.47
N TRP A 128 -5.89 -3.71 -6.01
CA TRP A 128 -6.70 -3.66 -4.79
C TRP A 128 -7.94 -4.54 -4.90
N LYS A 129 -8.62 -4.48 -6.04
CA LYS A 129 -9.79 -5.33 -6.31
C LYS A 129 -9.46 -6.82 -6.18
N ARG A 130 -8.28 -7.23 -6.67
CA ARG A 130 -7.80 -8.62 -6.60
C ARG A 130 -7.36 -9.01 -5.18
N PHE A 131 -6.65 -8.10 -4.51
CA PHE A 131 -6.06 -8.35 -3.19
C PHE A 131 -7.10 -8.34 -2.06
N TRP A 132 -7.94 -7.29 -2.01
CA TRP A 132 -8.83 -7.03 -0.87
C TRP A 132 -10.32 -7.16 -1.19
N ASP A 133 -10.80 -6.65 -2.33
CA ASP A 133 -12.25 -6.64 -2.59
C ASP A 133 -12.82 -8.04 -2.93
N GLY A 134 -11.99 -9.09 -2.93
CA GLY A 134 -12.42 -10.48 -3.10
C GLY A 134 -12.75 -10.86 -4.54
N HIS A 135 -12.27 -10.10 -5.54
CA HIS A 135 -12.48 -10.43 -6.95
C HIS A 135 -11.64 -11.64 -7.42
N ASP A 136 -10.69 -12.09 -6.60
CA ASP A 136 -9.89 -13.28 -6.85
C ASP A 136 -10.05 -14.29 -5.71
N LYS A 137 -10.42 -15.54 -6.06
CA LYS A 137 -10.50 -16.65 -5.08
C LYS A 137 -9.13 -17.03 -4.51
N GLY A 138 -8.04 -16.54 -5.09
CA GLY A 138 -6.68 -16.63 -4.55
C GLY A 138 -6.16 -15.35 -3.89
N GLY A 139 -6.99 -14.30 -3.74
CA GLY A 139 -6.58 -13.03 -3.13
C GLY A 139 -6.35 -13.13 -1.62
N PHE A 140 -5.61 -12.17 -1.06
CA PHE A 140 -5.35 -12.11 0.38
C PHE A 140 -6.64 -12.15 1.22
N TYR A 141 -7.64 -11.35 0.84
CA TYR A 141 -8.89 -11.25 1.60
C TYR A 141 -9.65 -12.58 1.68
N HIS A 142 -9.58 -13.42 0.64
CA HIS A 142 -10.21 -14.74 0.66
C HIS A 142 -9.69 -15.56 1.84
N TYR A 143 -8.37 -15.73 1.94
CA TYR A 143 -7.73 -16.47 3.02
C TYR A 143 -7.89 -15.77 4.37
N PHE A 144 -7.84 -14.44 4.39
CA PHE A 144 -7.98 -13.65 5.60
C PHE A 144 -9.34 -13.83 6.27
N VAL A 145 -10.43 -13.85 5.50
CA VAL A 145 -11.79 -14.10 6.03
C VAL A 145 -11.92 -15.54 6.55
N GLN A 146 -11.34 -16.50 5.83
CA GLN A 146 -11.33 -17.91 6.23
C GLN A 146 -10.52 -18.16 7.51
N ALA A 147 -9.52 -17.32 7.81
CA ALA A 147 -8.80 -17.34 9.07
C ALA A 147 -9.53 -16.57 10.19
N LYS A 148 -10.09 -15.40 9.87
CA LYS A 148 -10.71 -14.49 10.84
C LYS A 148 -11.92 -15.07 11.55
N MET A 149 -12.86 -15.66 10.79
CA MET A 149 -14.12 -16.13 11.36
C MET A 149 -13.93 -17.30 12.36
N PRO A 150 -13.15 -18.35 12.05
CA PRO A 150 -12.93 -19.46 12.98
C PRO A 150 -12.21 -19.04 14.27
N VAL A 151 -11.27 -18.09 14.20
CA VAL A 151 -10.57 -17.58 15.40
C VAL A 151 -11.55 -16.91 16.35
N GLN A 152 -12.46 -16.08 15.83
CA GLN A 152 -13.50 -15.45 16.64
C GLN A 152 -14.44 -16.50 17.27
N VAL A 153 -14.88 -17.49 16.50
CA VAL A 153 -15.75 -18.57 17.02
C VAL A 153 -15.07 -19.34 18.15
N ALA A 154 -13.80 -19.70 17.98
CA ALA A 154 -13.04 -20.41 19.01
C ALA A 154 -12.88 -19.57 20.29
N LEU A 155 -12.62 -18.27 20.16
CA LEU A 155 -12.55 -17.34 21.29
C LEU A 155 -13.86 -17.26 22.07
N ASP A 156 -14.97 -17.09 21.35
CA ASP A 156 -16.30 -16.98 21.96
C ASP A 156 -16.69 -18.27 22.68
N ASN A 157 -16.41 -19.43 22.06
CA ASN A 157 -16.69 -20.75 22.64
C ASN A 157 -15.87 -21.00 23.91
N LEU A 158 -14.57 -20.70 23.91
CA LEU A 158 -13.71 -20.92 25.08
C LEU A 158 -14.01 -19.96 26.23
N SER A 159 -14.42 -18.73 25.90
CA SER A 159 -14.88 -17.77 26.92
C SER A 159 -16.14 -18.27 27.64
N ALA A 160 -17.01 -18.99 26.93
CA ALA A 160 -18.22 -19.57 27.49
C ALA A 160 -18.00 -20.95 28.16
N LYS A 161 -17.09 -21.77 27.63
CA LYS A 161 -16.82 -23.15 28.06
C LYS A 161 -15.30 -23.45 28.06
N PRO A 162 -14.58 -23.04 29.11
CA PRO A 162 -13.13 -23.22 29.22
C PRO A 162 -12.65 -24.67 29.10
N GLU A 163 -13.50 -25.64 29.42
CA GLU A 163 -13.21 -27.07 29.32
C GLU A 163 -13.07 -27.59 27.87
N ASN A 164 -13.51 -26.82 26.87
CA ASN A 164 -13.58 -27.26 25.47
C ASN A 164 -12.29 -27.05 24.65
N VAL A 165 -11.14 -26.77 25.28
CA VAL A 165 -9.87 -26.45 24.60
C VAL A 165 -9.54 -27.41 23.45
N GLU A 166 -9.56 -28.72 23.69
CA GLU A 166 -9.21 -29.70 22.65
C GLU A 166 -10.24 -29.79 21.53
N SER A 167 -11.53 -29.55 21.83
CA SER A 167 -12.59 -29.47 20.82
C SER A 167 -12.34 -28.28 19.89
N GLU A 168 -12.01 -27.11 20.45
CA GLU A 168 -11.75 -25.90 19.67
C GLU A 168 -10.44 -26.00 18.88
N LYS A 169 -9.40 -26.61 19.45
CA LYS A 169 -8.19 -26.96 18.70
C LYS A 169 -8.50 -27.89 17.53
N SER A 170 -9.31 -28.93 17.75
CA SER A 170 -9.73 -29.86 16.68
C SER A 170 -10.51 -29.13 15.59
N PHE A 171 -11.44 -28.26 15.96
CA PHE A 171 -12.19 -27.41 15.03
C PHE A 171 -11.27 -26.56 14.14
N LEU A 172 -10.31 -25.84 14.73
CA LEU A 172 -9.38 -24.99 13.98
C LEU A 172 -8.45 -25.81 13.08
N ARG A 173 -8.02 -27.00 13.51
CA ARG A 173 -7.25 -27.94 12.67
C ARG A 173 -8.08 -28.44 11.49
N ASN A 174 -9.33 -28.83 11.71
CA ASN A 174 -10.22 -29.37 10.67
C ASN A 174 -10.56 -28.35 9.59
N ILE A 175 -10.68 -27.07 9.96
CA ILE A 175 -10.87 -25.97 8.99
C ILE A 175 -9.58 -25.69 8.21
N GLY A 176 -8.43 -26.09 8.72
CA GLY A 176 -7.14 -25.81 8.10
C GLY A 176 -6.65 -24.39 8.37
N LEU A 177 -6.94 -23.82 9.55
CA LEU A 177 -6.58 -22.44 9.92
C LEU A 177 -5.10 -22.12 9.63
N ALA A 178 -4.19 -23.02 9.99
CA ALA A 178 -2.76 -22.83 9.75
C ALA A 178 -2.42 -22.62 8.26
N GLY A 179 -3.09 -23.33 7.36
CA GLY A 179 -2.94 -23.15 5.92
C GLY A 179 -3.41 -21.78 5.46
N TYR A 180 -4.57 -21.32 5.95
CA TYR A 180 -5.08 -19.99 5.63
C TYR A 180 -4.19 -18.85 6.12
N LEU A 181 -3.61 -18.99 7.32
CA LEU A 181 -2.65 -18.01 7.85
C LEU A 181 -1.37 -17.94 6.98
N GLN A 182 -0.84 -19.10 6.58
CA GLN A 182 0.33 -19.18 5.68
C GLN A 182 0.02 -18.59 4.29
N ASP A 183 -1.16 -18.89 3.74
CA ASP A 183 -1.57 -18.33 2.45
C ASP A 183 -1.75 -16.81 2.53
N CYS A 184 -2.24 -16.25 3.64
CA CYS A 184 -2.26 -14.81 3.86
C CYS A 184 -0.84 -14.20 3.78
N GLN A 185 0.13 -14.79 4.48
CA GLN A 185 1.53 -14.33 4.45
C GLN A 185 2.12 -14.42 3.04
N LYS A 186 1.86 -15.52 2.33
CA LYS A 186 2.30 -15.73 0.95
C LYS A 186 1.71 -14.71 -0.01
N GLN A 187 0.40 -14.51 0.03
CA GLN A 187 -0.28 -13.53 -0.82
C GLN A 187 0.21 -12.12 -0.51
N TRP A 188 0.36 -11.76 0.76
CA TRP A 188 0.98 -10.49 1.12
C TRP A 188 2.36 -10.31 0.50
N GLY A 189 3.25 -11.31 0.59
CA GLY A 189 4.58 -11.24 -0.01
C GLY A 189 4.55 -11.05 -1.54
N GLN A 190 3.53 -11.55 -2.23
CA GLN A 190 3.35 -11.31 -3.68
C GLN A 190 2.90 -9.88 -3.99
N TYR A 191 2.03 -9.31 -3.16
CA TYR A 191 1.43 -8.00 -3.41
C TYR A 191 2.20 -6.83 -2.76
N GLN A 192 2.99 -7.07 -1.73
CA GLN A 192 3.76 -6.07 -0.99
C GLN A 192 4.54 -5.11 -1.90
N PRO A 193 5.29 -5.58 -2.93
CA PRO A 193 6.09 -4.66 -3.75
C PRO A 193 5.25 -3.68 -4.56
N TYR A 194 3.98 -4.01 -4.84
CA TYR A 194 3.05 -3.06 -5.46
C TYR A 194 2.58 -2.02 -4.46
N TRP A 195 2.26 -2.43 -3.23
CA TRP A 195 1.82 -1.50 -2.19
C TRP A 195 2.90 -0.52 -1.75
N GLU A 196 4.18 -0.92 -1.87
CA GLU A 196 5.32 -0.04 -1.68
C GLU A 196 5.38 1.10 -2.70
N ALA A 197 4.70 0.99 -3.85
CA ALA A 197 4.54 2.07 -4.84
C ALA A 197 3.49 3.14 -4.43
N SER A 198 2.77 2.93 -3.32
CA SER A 198 1.77 3.86 -2.78
C SER A 198 2.40 4.86 -1.79
N PRO A 199 1.69 5.94 -1.39
CA PRO A 199 2.21 6.85 -0.37
C PRO A 199 2.24 6.24 1.04
N PHE A 200 1.66 5.03 1.24
CA PHE A 200 1.38 4.42 2.55
C PHE A 200 2.48 3.49 3.07
N THR A 201 3.75 3.78 2.80
CA THR A 201 4.89 2.89 3.15
C THR A 201 4.90 2.50 4.63
N LYS A 202 4.51 3.42 5.53
CA LYS A 202 4.49 3.15 6.98
C LYS A 202 3.39 2.16 7.36
N GLU A 203 2.20 2.37 6.82
CA GLU A 203 1.03 1.51 7.03
C GLU A 203 1.33 0.10 6.50
N MET A 204 1.96 -0.01 5.33
CA MET A 204 2.38 -1.29 4.77
C MET A 204 3.45 -1.99 5.61
N ALA A 205 4.40 -1.24 6.18
CA ALA A 205 5.40 -1.80 7.10
C ALA A 205 4.77 -2.31 8.41
N LEU A 206 3.76 -1.61 8.95
CA LEU A 206 3.00 -2.07 10.12
C LEU A 206 2.23 -3.37 9.80
N LEU A 207 1.57 -3.43 8.65
CA LEU A 207 0.86 -4.62 8.17
C LEU A 207 1.82 -5.81 8.05
N GLN A 208 3.00 -5.61 7.45
CA GLN A 208 4.04 -6.63 7.34
C GLN A 208 4.50 -7.17 8.71
N THR A 209 4.68 -6.29 9.71
CA THR A 209 5.05 -6.71 11.07
C THR A 209 3.96 -7.59 11.69
N LYS A 210 2.69 -7.19 11.54
CA LYS A 210 1.55 -7.94 12.06
C LYS A 210 1.39 -9.31 11.38
N LEU A 211 1.62 -9.39 10.08
CA LEU A 211 1.55 -10.66 9.34
C LEU A 211 2.66 -11.64 9.69
N LYS A 212 3.83 -11.19 10.17
CA LYS A 212 4.86 -12.12 10.67
C LYS A 212 4.44 -12.84 11.95
N GLN A 213 3.42 -12.35 12.64
CA GLN A 213 2.86 -12.93 13.87
C GLN A 213 1.58 -13.72 13.59
N PHE A 214 1.30 -14.01 12.31
CA PHE A 214 0.10 -14.71 11.85
C PHE A 214 0.32 -16.22 11.92
N GLU A 215 0.51 -16.71 13.13
CA GLU A 215 0.79 -18.11 13.41
C GLU A 215 0.01 -18.54 14.65
N LEU A 216 -0.43 -19.79 14.67
CA LEU A 216 -1.07 -20.40 15.83
C LEU A 216 -0.61 -21.85 15.94
N ASP A 217 0.19 -22.14 16.96
CA ASP A 217 0.55 -23.51 17.28
C ASP A 217 -0.63 -24.23 17.93
N LEU A 218 -1.17 -25.21 17.21
CA LEU A 218 -2.26 -26.06 17.67
C LEU A 218 -1.76 -27.39 18.24
N SER A 219 -0.45 -27.68 18.27
CA SER A 219 0.09 -29.01 18.62
C SER A 219 0.36 -29.23 20.11
N GLY A 220 0.50 -28.15 20.90
CA GLY A 220 0.83 -28.23 22.32
C GLY A 220 -0.33 -28.68 23.23
N GLN A 221 0.02 -29.21 24.41
CA GLN A 221 -0.91 -29.42 25.53
C GLN A 221 -1.10 -28.11 26.31
N ASP A 222 -1.83 -27.17 25.73
CA ASP A 222 -2.18 -25.92 26.41
C ASP A 222 -3.39 -26.14 27.34
N ASN A 223 -3.35 -25.53 28.52
CA ASN A 223 -4.56 -25.28 29.29
C ASN A 223 -5.36 -24.11 28.69
N CYS A 224 -6.60 -23.91 29.14
CA CYS A 224 -7.48 -22.87 28.61
C CYS A 224 -6.87 -21.46 28.67
N PRO A 225 -6.27 -20.99 29.80
CA PRO A 225 -5.64 -19.66 29.84
C PRO A 225 -4.55 -19.45 28.78
N SER A 226 -3.63 -20.41 28.64
CA SER A 226 -2.55 -20.34 27.63
C SER A 226 -3.12 -20.28 26.21
N PHE A 227 -4.13 -21.11 25.92
CA PHE A 227 -4.71 -21.14 24.58
C PHE A 227 -5.52 -19.88 24.25
N LEU A 228 -6.27 -19.35 25.22
CA LEU A 228 -6.99 -18.08 25.10
C LEU A 228 -6.04 -16.91 24.86
N GLU A 229 -4.87 -16.87 25.51
CA GLU A 229 -3.86 -15.84 25.28
C GLU A 229 -3.36 -15.87 23.83
N LYS A 230 -3.03 -17.07 23.31
CA LYS A 230 -2.61 -17.23 21.90
C LYS A 230 -3.68 -16.78 20.91
N LEU A 231 -4.93 -17.21 21.12
CA LEU A 231 -6.05 -16.83 20.27
C LEU A 231 -6.34 -15.32 20.33
N SER A 232 -6.27 -14.73 21.53
CA SER A 232 -6.51 -13.29 21.72
C SER A 232 -5.42 -12.47 21.01
N SER A 233 -4.16 -12.86 21.14
CA SER A 233 -3.04 -12.25 20.40
C SER A 233 -3.23 -12.33 18.88
N LEU A 234 -3.67 -13.48 18.36
CA LEU A 234 -3.99 -13.62 16.95
C LEU A 234 -5.16 -12.71 16.52
N GLN A 235 -6.21 -12.62 17.33
CA GLN A 235 -7.36 -11.76 17.07
C GLN A 235 -7.02 -10.26 17.11
N GLU A 236 -6.13 -9.84 18.01
CA GLU A 236 -5.58 -8.49 18.04
C GLU A 236 -4.81 -8.17 16.75
N ASN A 237 -4.05 -9.14 16.23
CA ASN A 237 -3.35 -9.00 14.95
C ASN A 237 -4.33 -8.92 13.77
N ILE A 238 -5.36 -9.78 13.72
CA ILE A 238 -6.45 -9.71 12.73
C ILE A 238 -7.12 -8.33 12.75
N THR A 239 -7.44 -7.83 13.94
CA THR A 239 -8.11 -6.53 14.12
C THR A 239 -7.21 -5.38 13.68
N SER A 240 -5.92 -5.44 14.05
CA SER A 240 -4.91 -4.46 13.61
C SER A 240 -4.77 -4.42 12.09
N ILE A 241 -4.69 -5.58 11.44
CA ILE A 241 -4.61 -5.68 9.97
C ILE A 241 -5.85 -5.07 9.33
N THR A 242 -7.04 -5.42 9.83
CA THR A 242 -8.32 -4.86 9.34
C THR A 242 -8.31 -3.33 9.45
N SER A 243 -7.92 -2.78 10.60
CA SER A 243 -7.86 -1.33 10.82
C SER A 243 -6.87 -0.63 9.90
N ILE A 244 -5.69 -1.21 9.65
CA ILE A 244 -4.70 -0.64 8.73
C ILE A 244 -5.27 -0.61 7.32
N VAL A 245 -5.85 -1.72 6.87
CA VAL A 245 -6.42 -1.85 5.54
C VAL A 245 -7.58 -0.88 5.34
N ASP A 246 -8.50 -0.78 6.30
CA ASP A 246 -9.62 0.15 6.25
C ASP A 246 -9.18 1.62 6.22
N SER A 247 -8.04 1.95 6.86
CA SER A 247 -7.51 3.31 6.84
C SER A 247 -7.02 3.75 5.45
N VAL A 248 -6.58 2.80 4.61
CA VAL A 248 -6.05 3.09 3.27
C VAL A 248 -7.02 2.76 2.14
N ALA A 249 -7.98 1.85 2.36
CA ALA A 249 -8.97 1.42 1.35
C ALA A 249 -9.66 2.57 0.59
N PRO A 250 -10.04 3.70 1.22
CA PRO A 250 -10.69 4.82 0.53
C PRO A 250 -9.85 5.47 -0.58
N TYR A 251 -8.55 5.19 -0.66
CA TYR A 251 -7.65 5.74 -1.68
C TYR A 251 -7.44 4.81 -2.88
N PHE A 252 -7.97 3.58 -2.81
CA PHE A 252 -7.89 2.60 -3.90
C PHE A 252 -9.24 2.38 -4.60
N LYS A 253 -10.32 2.95 -4.05
CA LYS A 253 -11.67 2.87 -4.60
C LYS A 253 -11.89 4.06 -5.53
N THR A 254 -12.09 3.75 -6.81
CA THR A 254 -12.49 4.69 -7.89
C THR A 254 -13.82 4.25 -8.46
#